data_AF-A0A3D4TLL4-F1
#
_entry.id   AF-A0A3D4TLL4-F1
#
_cell.length_a   1.000
_cell.length_b   1.000
_cell.length_c   1.000
_cell.angle_alpha   90.00
_cell.angle_beta   90.00
_cell.angle_gamma   90.00
#
_symmetry.space_group_name_H-M   'P 1'
#
loop_
_entity.id
_entity.type
_entity.pdbx_description
1 polymer ?
#
loop_
_entity_poly.entity_id
_entity_poly.type
_entity_poly.pdbx_seq_one_letter_code
_entity_poly.pdbx_strand_id
1 'polypeptide(L)'
;RQGPDQGSQYRSAIFSDDARQQAASRAYIAQLGQAGSYRAPIVTQLVSGQRFYPAESYHQNYMTNYPQAAYIRYYDAPKLAALGKQFPALYRRDAVLVPMR
;
A
#
# COMPACT_ATOMS: atom_id res chain seq x y z
N ARG A 1 10.29 0.34 -8.59
CA ARG A 1 10.73 -0.78 -7.74
C ARG A 1 10.23 -0.55 -6.33
N GLN A 2 9.97 -1.61 -5.58
CA GLN A 2 9.64 -1.59 -4.15
C GLN A 2 10.46 -2.69 -3.48
N GLY A 3 11.44 -2.33 -2.66
CA GLY A 3 12.39 -3.31 -2.11
C GLY A 3 13.02 -4.19 -3.20
N PRO A 4 12.87 -5.53 -3.14
CA PRO A 4 13.44 -6.45 -4.12
C PRO A 4 12.71 -6.43 -5.47
N ASP A 5 11.49 -5.89 -5.53
CA ASP A 5 10.60 -6.06 -6.68
C ASP A 5 10.75 -4.94 -7.71
N GLN A 6 10.98 -5.33 -8.96
CA GLN A 6 11.31 -4.43 -10.06
C GLN A 6 10.34 -4.60 -11.23
N GLY A 7 10.04 -3.49 -11.90
CA GLY A 7 9.04 -3.40 -12.96
C GLY A 7 7.94 -2.37 -12.69
N SER A 8 7.18 -2.02 -13.73
CA SER A 8 6.12 -0.99 -13.70
C SER A 8 4.88 -1.43 -12.91
N GLN A 9 4.69 -2.74 -12.73
CA GLN A 9 3.68 -3.34 -11.85
C GLN A 9 3.92 -3.01 -10.36
N TYR A 10 5.15 -2.62 -9.99
CA TYR A 10 5.52 -2.20 -8.63
C TYR A 10 5.71 -0.67 -8.50
N ARG A 11 5.12 0.12 -9.39
CA ARG A 11 5.15 1.59 -9.27
C ARG A 11 4.24 2.05 -8.12
N SER A 12 4.63 3.11 -7.43
CA SER A 12 3.77 3.74 -6.43
C SER A 12 2.66 4.54 -7.12
N ALA A 13 1.41 4.29 -6.73
CA ALA A 13 0.25 5.01 -7.23
C ALA A 13 -0.84 5.10 -6.15
N ILE A 14 -1.63 6.16 -6.20
CA ILE A 14 -2.88 6.32 -5.47
C ILE A 14 -3.99 6.43 -6.52
N PHE A 15 -4.96 5.53 -6.44
CA PHE A 15 -6.15 5.54 -7.27
C PHE A 15 -7.28 6.20 -6.49
N SER A 16 -7.82 7.30 -7.01
CA SER A 16 -8.90 8.04 -6.37
C SER A 16 -10.23 7.76 -7.07
N ASP A 17 -11.25 7.45 -6.28
CA ASP A 17 -12.62 7.23 -6.76
C ASP A 17 -13.36 8.55 -7.05
N ASP A 18 -13.03 9.61 -6.29
CA ASP A 18 -13.65 10.93 -6.42
C ASP A 18 -12.64 12.09 -6.33
N ALA A 19 -13.13 13.29 -6.66
CA ALA A 19 -12.34 14.52 -6.63
C ALA A 19 -11.84 14.89 -5.22
N ARG A 20 -12.57 14.50 -4.16
CA ARG A 20 -12.16 14.78 -2.78
C ARG A 20 -10.95 13.94 -2.39
N GLN A 21 -10.95 12.65 -2.70
CA GLN A 21 -9.79 11.77 -2.50
C GLN A 21 -8.59 12.24 -3.32
N GLN A 22 -8.81 12.70 -4.56
CA GLN A 22 -7.72 13.20 -5.40
C GLN A 22 -7.11 14.49 -4.83
N ALA A 23 -7.95 15.42 -4.35
CA ALA A 23 -7.50 16.65 -3.70
C ALA A 23 -6.74 16.38 -2.40
N ALA A 24 -7.27 15.51 -1.53
CA ALA A 24 -6.62 15.12 -0.28
C ALA A 24 -5.25 14.47 -0.54
N SER A 25 -5.18 13.55 -1.51
CA SER A 25 -3.93 12.86 -1.86
C SER A 25 -2.87 13.82 -2.40
N ARG A 26 -3.28 14.79 -3.25
CA ARG A 26 -2.40 15.83 -3.78
C ARG A 26 -1.87 16.73 -2.66
N ALA A 27 -2.75 17.19 -1.77
CA ALA A 27 -2.38 18.04 -0.65
C ALA A 27 -1.38 17.33 0.28
N TYR A 28 -1.61 16.05 0.56
CA TYR A 28 -0.72 15.29 1.45
C TYR A 28 0.66 15.02 0.83
N ILE A 29 0.74 14.70 -0.46
CA ILE A 29 2.04 14.59 -1.15
C ILE A 29 2.80 15.93 -1.10
N ALA A 30 2.12 17.05 -1.32
CA ALA A 30 2.72 18.38 -1.24
C ALA A 30 3.23 18.68 0.18
N GLN A 31 2.43 18.35 1.21
CA GLN A 31 2.81 18.51 2.61
C GLN A 31 4.08 17.71 2.94
N LEU A 32 4.17 16.45 2.51
CA LEU A 32 5.35 15.61 2.74
C LEU A 32 6.61 16.15 2.02
N GLY A 33 6.42 16.71 0.82
CA GLY A 33 7.49 17.38 0.08
C GLY A 33 8.01 18.62 0.81
N GLN A 34 7.12 19.47 1.31
CA GLN A 34 7.48 20.68 2.07
C GLN A 34 8.15 20.33 3.41
N ALA A 35 7.68 19.27 4.08
CA ALA A 35 8.25 18.81 5.34
C ALA A 35 9.62 18.15 5.18
N GLY A 36 10.09 17.89 3.96
CA GLY A 36 11.35 17.19 3.71
C GLY A 36 11.35 15.76 4.28
N SER A 37 10.18 15.13 4.38
CA SER A 37 10.03 13.82 5.03
C SER A 37 10.80 12.70 4.32
N TYR A 38 11.18 12.92 3.06
CA TYR A 38 11.95 11.98 2.25
C TYR A 38 13.19 12.67 1.67
N ARG A 39 14.31 11.93 1.64
CA ARG A 39 15.57 12.41 1.04
C ARG A 39 15.49 12.58 -0.48
N ALA A 40 14.54 11.90 -1.13
CA ALA A 40 14.33 11.94 -2.56
C ALA A 40 12.89 12.35 -2.88
N PRO A 41 12.62 12.90 -4.07
CA PRO A 41 11.27 13.29 -4.48
C PRO A 41 10.29 12.11 -4.42
N ILE A 42 9.05 12.40 -4.01
CA ILE A 42 7.95 11.45 -4.07
C ILE A 42 7.52 11.30 -5.53
N VAL A 43 7.58 10.07 -6.06
CA VAL A 43 7.21 9.74 -7.45
C VAL A 43 5.84 9.06 -7.57
N THR A 44 5.05 9.06 -6.50
CA THR A 44 3.72 8.46 -6.45
C THR A 44 2.78 9.11 -7.47
N GLN A 45 2.17 8.29 -8.32
CA GLN A 45 1.21 8.75 -9.32
C GLN A 45 -0.19 8.94 -8.71
N LEU A 46 -0.89 10.02 -9.07
CA LEU A 46 -2.31 10.19 -8.78
C LEU A 46 -3.13 9.79 -10.00
N VAL A 47 -3.99 8.78 -9.85
CA VAL A 47 -4.71 8.15 -10.96
C VAL A 47 -6.21 8.16 -10.69
N SER A 48 -7.02 8.44 -11.71
CA SER A 48 -8.49 8.48 -11.63
C SER A 48 -9.12 7.69 -12.79
N GLY A 49 -10.30 7.12 -12.57
CA GLY A 49 -11.12 6.50 -13.63
C GLY A 49 -10.54 5.20 -14.23
N GLN A 50 -9.66 4.52 -13.50
CA GLN A 50 -9.11 3.23 -13.95
C GLN A 50 -9.98 2.06 -13.49
N ARG A 51 -10.08 1.05 -14.35
CA ARG A 51 -10.75 -0.21 -14.00
C ARG A 51 -9.84 -1.05 -13.09
N PHE A 52 -10.43 -1.59 -12.04
CA PHE A 52 -9.78 -2.57 -11.18
C PHE A 52 -10.17 -3.98 -11.60
N TYR A 53 -9.17 -4.85 -11.78
CA TYR A 53 -9.36 -6.27 -12.08
C TYR A 53 -8.92 -7.07 -10.86
N PRO A 54 -9.80 -7.87 -10.24
CA PRO A 54 -9.40 -8.76 -9.16
C PRO A 54 -8.30 -9.71 -9.63
N ALA A 55 -7.26 -9.87 -8.81
CA ALA A 55 -6.29 -10.94 -8.98
C ALA A 55 -6.93 -12.31 -8.73
N GLU A 56 -6.27 -13.36 -9.21
CA GLU A 56 -6.67 -14.76 -9.04
C GLU A 56 -6.88 -15.11 -7.55
N SER A 57 -7.73 -16.10 -7.29
CA SER A 57 -8.13 -16.49 -5.93
C SER A 57 -6.94 -16.85 -5.03
N TYR A 58 -5.89 -17.46 -5.57
CA TYR A 58 -4.70 -17.84 -4.81
C TYR A 58 -3.85 -16.63 -4.36
N HIS A 59 -4.05 -15.45 -4.97
CA HIS A 59 -3.43 -14.21 -4.51
C HIS A 59 -4.21 -13.55 -3.36
N GLN A 60 -5.50 -13.87 -3.20
CA GLN A 60 -6.33 -13.28 -2.17
C GLN A 60 -5.94 -13.80 -0.79
N ASN A 61 -5.89 -12.91 0.21
CA ASN A 61 -5.55 -13.24 1.60
C ASN A 61 -4.18 -13.96 1.75
N TYR A 62 -3.24 -13.78 0.79
CA TYR A 62 -2.00 -14.57 0.71
C TYR A 62 -1.18 -14.57 2.01
N MET A 63 -0.98 -13.40 2.63
CA MET A 63 -0.25 -13.30 3.89
C MET A 63 -0.92 -14.07 5.04
N THR A 64 -2.25 -14.08 5.09
CA THR A 64 -3.03 -14.82 6.10
C THR A 64 -2.95 -16.33 5.86
N ASN A 65 -3.00 -16.76 4.59
CA ASN A 65 -2.96 -18.18 4.22
C ASN A 65 -1.54 -18.77 4.32
N TYR A 66 -0.51 -17.96 4.07
CA TYR A 66 0.90 -18.38 4.03
C TYR A 66 1.80 -17.46 4.88
N PRO A 67 1.54 -17.29 6.19
CA PRO A 67 2.28 -16.35 7.03
C PRO A 67 3.76 -16.73 7.19
N GLN A 68 4.11 -18.00 6.92
CA GLN A 68 5.48 -18.51 6.99
C GLN A 68 6.25 -18.41 5.67
N ALA A 69 5.61 -17.96 4.58
CA ALA A 69 6.30 -17.74 3.32
C ALA A 69 7.50 -16.81 3.53
N ALA A 70 8.66 -17.17 2.97
CA ALA A 70 9.91 -16.43 3.19
C ALA A 70 9.77 -14.94 2.82
N TYR A 71 9.06 -14.66 1.72
CA TYR A 71 8.79 -13.30 1.27
C TYR A 71 7.98 -12.51 2.31
N ILE A 72 6.91 -13.08 2.86
CA ILE A 72 6.10 -12.45 3.92
C ILE A 72 6.94 -12.14 5.14
N ARG A 73 7.71 -13.12 5.63
CA ARG A 73 8.52 -12.98 6.85
C ARG A 73 9.60 -11.90 6.71
N TYR A 74 10.23 -11.83 5.55
CA TYR A 74 11.37 -10.93 5.35
C TYR A 74 10.94 -9.51 4.94
N TYR A 75 9.89 -9.39 4.12
CA TYR A 75 9.52 -8.10 3.52
C TYR A 75 8.23 -7.49 4.09
N ASP A 76 7.19 -8.27 4.40
CA ASP A 76 5.85 -7.71 4.68
C ASP A 76 5.48 -7.68 6.17
N ALA A 77 5.77 -8.74 6.92
CA ALA A 77 5.52 -8.77 8.36
C ALA A 77 6.22 -7.62 9.12
N PRO A 78 7.47 -7.23 8.80
CA PRO A 78 8.10 -6.07 9.42
C PRO A 78 7.36 -4.75 9.16
N LYS A 79 6.75 -4.59 7.97
CA LYS A 79 5.97 -3.39 7.62
C LYS A 79 4.71 -3.26 8.48
N LEU A 80 4.01 -4.37 8.74
CA LEU A 80 2.84 -4.36 9.64
C LEU A 80 3.23 -4.05 11.08
N ALA A 81 4.34 -4.60 11.56
CA ALA A 81 4.85 -4.28 12.89
C ALA A 81 5.23 -2.79 13.01
N ALA A 82 5.84 -2.21 11.97
CA ALA A 82 6.14 -0.77 11.92
C ALA A 82 4.86 0.08 11.89
N LEU A 83 3.86 -0.32 11.08
CA LEU A 83 2.56 0.35 11.02
C LEU A 83 1.88 0.39 12.41
N GLY A 84 1.87 -0.74 13.13
CA GLY A 84 1.31 -0.82 14.48
C GLY A 84 2.03 0.06 15.50
N LYS A 85 3.35 0.22 15.38
CA LYS A 85 4.13 1.13 16.25
C LYS A 85 3.90 2.60 15.91
N GLN A 86 3.84 2.94 14.62
CA GLN A 86 3.77 4.33 14.16
C GLN A 86 2.35 4.91 14.21
N PHE A 87 1.33 4.08 13.99
CA PHE A 87 -0.07 4.49 13.92
C PHE A 87 -0.97 3.59 14.76
N PRO A 88 -0.74 3.48 16.08
CA PRO A 88 -1.46 2.54 16.94
C PRO A 88 -2.99 2.78 16.95
N ALA A 89 -3.43 4.04 16.81
CA ALA A 89 -4.85 4.39 16.74
C ALA A 89 -5.53 3.97 15.42
N LEU A 90 -4.77 3.75 14.36
CA LEU A 90 -5.28 3.33 13.04
C LEU A 90 -5.04 1.84 12.76
N TYR A 91 -4.13 1.21 13.50
CA TYR A 91 -3.77 -0.18 13.30
C TYR A 91 -4.87 -1.13 13.77
N ARG A 92 -5.14 -2.15 12.96
CA ARG A 92 -6.04 -3.25 13.30
C ARG A 92 -5.24 -4.53 13.44
N ARG A 93 -5.43 -5.23 14.56
CA ARG A 93 -4.77 -6.52 14.80
C ARG A 93 -5.27 -7.59 13.83
N ASP A 94 -6.58 -7.64 13.61
CA ASP A 94 -7.21 -8.65 12.78
C ASP A 94 -7.37 -8.14 11.34
N ALA A 95 -7.03 -9.02 10.39
CA ALA A 95 -7.14 -8.70 8.97
C ALA A 95 -8.60 -8.69 8.50
N VAL A 96 -8.95 -7.74 7.64
CA VAL A 96 -10.22 -7.75 6.91
C VAL A 96 -10.00 -8.59 5.65
N LEU A 97 -10.53 -9.81 5.65
CA LEU A 97 -10.30 -10.78 4.58
C LEU A 97 -11.27 -10.57 3.43
N VAL A 98 -10.79 -10.81 2.20
CA VAL A 98 -11.65 -10.92 1.03
C VAL A 98 -12.51 -12.18 1.18
N PRO A 99 -13.86 -12.07 1.13
CA PRO A 99 -14.72 -13.24 1.20
C PRO A 99 -14.38 -14.20 0.06
N MET A 100 -14.19 -15.48 0.39
CA MET A 100 -14.12 -16.51 -0.63
C MET A 100 -15.52 -16.66 -1.23
N ARG A 101 -15.61 -16.48 -2.55
CA ARG A 101 -16.82 -16.75 -3.32
C ARG A 101 -16.97 -18.23 -3.58
#